data_AF-A0A963LLD9-F1
#
_entry.id   AF-A0A963LLD9-F1
#
_cell.length_a   1.000
_cell.length_b   1.000
_cell.length_c   1.000
_cell.angle_alpha   90.00
_cell.angle_beta   90.00
_cell.angle_gamma   90.00
#
_symmetry.space_group_name_H-M   'P 1'
#
loop_
_entity.id
_entity.type
_entity.pdbx_description
1 polymer ?
#
loop_
_entity_poly.entity_id
_entity_poly.type
_entity_poly.pdbx_seq_one_letter_code
_entity_poly.pdbx_strand_id
1 'polypeptide(L)'
;RYDGVGAVFGHKLDRERPAAGFSLDVKELVRVAAPRPLRAAIRAPWPDDAGRPGLRETVQQLREHGETVVCVLPGHEQETDEFHCDRELVAAAGHWVVQAL
;
A
#
# COMPACT_ATOMS: atom_id res chain seq x y z
N ARG A 1 -15.79 -6.74 29.93
CA ARG A 1 -14.91 -6.53 31.11
C ARG A 1 -14.44 -7.89 31.57
N TYR A 2 -13.17 -8.04 31.89
CA TYR A 2 -12.60 -9.28 32.38
C TYR A 2 -11.51 -8.94 33.39
N ASP A 3 -11.44 -9.74 34.45
CA ASP A 3 -10.43 -9.61 35.50
C ASP A 3 -9.58 -10.89 35.48
N GLY A 4 -8.31 -10.81 35.91
CA GLY A 4 -7.46 -12.00 36.13
C GLY A 4 -6.77 -12.62 34.90
N VAL A 5 -7.01 -12.16 33.66
CA VAL A 5 -6.30 -12.67 32.45
C VAL A 5 -4.77 -12.51 32.54
N GLY A 6 -4.26 -11.58 33.36
CA GLY A 6 -2.84 -11.43 33.62
C GLY A 6 -2.19 -12.61 34.39
N ALA A 7 -2.97 -13.44 35.08
CA ALA A 7 -2.47 -14.55 35.89
C ALA A 7 -1.73 -15.61 35.04
N VAL A 8 -2.15 -15.81 33.79
CA VAL A 8 -1.48 -16.73 32.84
C VAL A 8 -0.09 -16.25 32.41
N PHE A 9 0.25 -14.98 32.68
CA PHE A 9 1.55 -14.37 32.39
C PHE A 9 2.41 -14.16 33.65
N GLY A 10 2.13 -14.89 34.73
CA GLY A 10 2.95 -14.86 35.96
C GLY A 10 2.68 -13.65 36.87
N HIS A 11 1.61 -12.89 36.64
CA HIS A 11 1.13 -11.95 37.66
C HIS A 11 0.63 -12.73 38.88
N LYS A 12 1.01 -12.27 40.08
CA LYS A 12 0.61 -12.88 41.34
C LYS A 12 -0.91 -13.12 41.37
N LEU A 13 -1.33 -14.34 41.71
CA LEU A 13 -2.76 -14.71 41.84
C LEU A 13 -3.51 -13.89 42.90
N ASP A 14 -2.79 -13.21 43.80
CA ASP A 14 -3.35 -12.33 44.84
C ASP A 14 -3.74 -10.94 44.31
N ARG A 15 -3.48 -10.64 43.03
CA ARG A 15 -3.71 -9.32 42.43
C ARG A 15 -4.41 -9.43 41.09
N GLU A 16 -5.73 -9.55 41.14
CA GLU A 16 -6.58 -9.35 39.97
C GLU A 16 -6.54 -7.88 39.54
N ARG A 17 -6.18 -7.63 38.28
CA ARG A 17 -6.21 -6.30 37.68
C ARG A 17 -7.41 -6.20 36.75
N PRO A 18 -8.24 -5.16 36.87
CA PRO A 18 -9.40 -5.00 36.00
C PRO A 18 -8.98 -4.66 34.58
N ALA A 19 -9.64 -5.28 33.60
CA ALA A 19 -9.39 -5.03 32.18
C ALA A 19 -10.68 -5.03 31.34
N ALA A 20 -10.60 -4.40 30.17
CA ALA A 20 -11.66 -4.38 29.18
C ALA A 20 -11.06 -4.36 27.76
N GLY A 21 -11.71 -5.06 26.85
CA GLY A 21 -11.33 -5.15 25.44
C GLY A 21 -12.44 -5.84 24.65
N PHE A 22 -12.32 -5.79 23.33
CA PHE A 22 -13.16 -6.54 22.39
C PHE A 22 -12.26 -7.21 21.36
N SER A 23 -12.80 -8.22 20.69
CA SER A 23 -12.15 -8.86 19.53
C SER A 23 -13.05 -8.69 18.32
N LEU A 24 -12.42 -8.73 17.14
CA LEU A 24 -13.11 -8.73 15.86
C LEU A 24 -12.33 -9.64 14.92
N ASP A 25 -13.04 -10.53 14.22
CA ASP A 25 -12.45 -11.27 13.12
C ASP A 25 -12.45 -10.39 11.86
N VAL A 26 -11.27 -9.96 11.44
CA VAL A 26 -11.09 -9.13 10.25
C VAL A 26 -11.50 -9.87 8.97
N LYS A 27 -11.38 -11.20 8.91
CA LYS A 27 -11.81 -11.99 7.74
C LYS A 27 -13.32 -11.95 7.60
N GLU A 28 -14.04 -12.08 8.71
CA GLU A 28 -15.50 -11.97 8.72
C GLU A 28 -15.96 -10.54 8.40
N LEU A 29 -15.25 -9.52 8.90
CA LEU A 29 -15.53 -8.13 8.54
C LEU A 29 -15.37 -7.88 7.03
N VAL A 30 -14.30 -8.40 6.42
CA VAL A 30 -14.05 -8.23 4.98
C VAL A 30 -15.16 -8.83 4.12
N ARG A 31 -15.80 -9.92 4.56
CA ARG A 31 -16.91 -10.57 3.83
C ARG A 31 -18.16 -9.69 3.72
N VAL A 32 -18.39 -8.79 4.68
CA VAL A 32 -19.58 -7.92 4.74
C VAL A 32 -19.28 -6.46 4.39
N ALA A 33 -18.01 -6.09 4.31
CA ALA A 33 -17.60 -4.75 3.91
C ALA A 33 -17.94 -4.50 2.43
N ALA A 34 -18.35 -3.27 2.10
CA ALA A 34 -18.57 -2.89 0.71
C ALA A 34 -17.23 -2.98 -0.06
N PRO A 35 -17.18 -3.67 -1.21
CA PRO A 35 -15.98 -3.75 -2.01
C PRO A 35 -15.61 -2.35 -2.51
N ARG A 36 -14.33 -1.99 -2.37
CA ARG A 36 -13.80 -0.77 -2.96
C ARG A 36 -13.29 -1.08 -4.36
N PRO A 37 -13.57 -0.24 -5.36
CA PRO A 37 -13.01 -0.45 -6.69
C PRO A 37 -11.49 -0.42 -6.60
N LEU A 38 -10.85 -1.35 -7.29
CA LEU A 38 -9.40 -1.31 -7.49
C LEU A 38 -9.09 -0.07 -8.35
N ARG A 39 -8.18 0.77 -7.88
CA ARG A 39 -7.62 1.86 -8.69
C ARG A 39 -6.46 1.28 -9.48
N ALA A 40 -6.51 1.40 -10.80
CA ALA A 40 -5.41 0.98 -11.65
C ALA A 40 -4.14 1.80 -11.33
N ALA A 41 -3.00 1.11 -11.36
CA ALA A 41 -1.72 1.68 -11.00
C ALA A 41 -1.12 2.53 -12.14
N ILE A 42 -0.22 3.43 -11.78
CA ILE A 42 0.61 4.18 -12.73
C ILE A 42 1.93 3.43 -12.88
N ARG A 43 2.26 3.05 -14.11
CA ARG A 43 3.54 2.48 -14.47
C ARG A 43 4.62 3.56 -14.51
N ALA A 44 5.78 3.34 -13.93
CA ALA A 44 6.92 4.24 -13.98
C ALA A 44 8.19 3.51 -14.45
N PRO A 45 9.12 4.18 -15.14
CA PRO A 45 10.41 3.58 -15.47
C PRO A 45 11.24 3.35 -14.20
N TRP A 46 12.25 2.48 -14.30
CA TRP A 46 13.23 2.32 -13.22
C TRP A 46 13.99 3.64 -13.01
N PRO A 47 14.16 4.12 -11.75
CA PRO A 47 14.75 5.43 -11.50
C PRO A 47 16.14 5.66 -12.07
N ASP A 48 16.95 4.61 -12.18
CA ASP A 48 18.33 4.73 -12.65
C ASP A 48 18.43 4.69 -14.19
N ASP A 49 17.40 4.16 -14.88
CA ASP A 49 17.33 4.08 -16.35
C ASP A 49 16.59 5.27 -16.99
N ALA A 50 15.88 6.05 -16.17
CA ALA A 50 14.98 7.10 -16.62
C ALA A 50 15.67 8.29 -17.32
N GLY A 51 17.01 8.40 -17.26
CA GLY A 51 17.80 9.41 -17.97
C GLY A 51 17.46 10.89 -17.62
N ARG A 52 16.58 11.12 -16.65
CA ARG A 52 16.01 12.42 -16.28
C ARG A 52 15.89 12.54 -14.75
N PRO A 53 16.34 13.67 -14.17
CA PRO A 53 16.14 13.95 -12.75
C PRO A 53 14.65 14.18 -12.44
N GLY A 54 14.25 14.16 -11.17
CA GLY A 54 12.88 14.49 -10.76
C GLY A 54 11.90 13.32 -10.73
N LEU A 55 12.30 12.11 -11.16
CA LEU A 55 11.40 10.96 -11.17
C LEU A 55 10.98 10.57 -9.75
N ARG A 56 11.94 10.47 -8.82
CA ARG A 56 11.66 10.03 -7.44
C ARG A 56 10.71 11.00 -6.74
N GLU A 57 10.91 12.29 -6.95
CA GLU A 57 10.06 13.36 -6.43
C GLU A 57 8.64 13.27 -7.01
N THR A 58 8.52 13.05 -8.32
CA THR A 58 7.20 12.89 -8.98
C THR A 58 6.48 11.64 -8.48
N VAL A 59 7.20 10.51 -8.36
CA VAL A 59 6.65 9.25 -7.80
C VAL A 59 6.19 9.44 -6.36
N GLN A 60 6.96 10.15 -5.54
CA GLN A 60 6.58 10.47 -4.17
C GLN A 60 5.31 11.31 -4.13
N GLN A 61 5.24 12.38 -4.93
CA GLN A 61 4.06 13.23 -5.01
C GLN A 61 2.81 12.44 -5.42
N LEU A 62 2.91 11.57 -6.43
CA LEU A 62 1.79 10.71 -6.84
C LEU A 62 1.32 9.82 -5.70
N ARG A 63 2.24 9.19 -4.95
CA ARG A 63 1.93 8.34 -3.80
C ARG A 63 1.28 9.13 -2.65
N GLU A 64 1.72 10.36 -2.39
CA GLU A 64 1.10 11.25 -1.41
C GLU A 64 -0.34 11.63 -1.79
N HIS A 65 -0.66 11.68 -3.08
CA HIS A 65 -2.02 11.88 -3.60
C HIS A 65 -2.85 10.57 -3.65
N GLY A 66 -2.34 9.47 -3.11
CA GLY A 66 -3.03 8.18 -3.04
C GLY A 66 -3.04 7.40 -4.34
N GLU A 67 -2.10 7.68 -5.25
CA GLU A 67 -1.86 6.85 -6.43
C GLU A 67 -0.93 5.67 -6.09
N THR A 68 -1.22 4.51 -6.66
CA THR A 68 -0.29 3.37 -6.65
C THR A 68 0.65 3.52 -7.84
N VAL A 69 1.96 3.60 -7.58
CA VAL A 69 2.98 3.73 -8.63
C VAL A 69 3.92 2.53 -8.60
N VAL A 70 3.99 1.80 -9.72
CA VAL A 70 4.80 0.60 -9.92
C VAL A 70 5.98 0.95 -10.82
N CYS A 71 7.21 0.81 -10.29
CA CYS A 71 8.42 0.99 -11.07
C CYS A 71 8.77 -0.34 -11.76
N VAL A 72 8.86 -0.31 -13.08
CA VAL A 72 9.21 -1.47 -13.89
C VAL A 72 10.70 -1.70 -13.83
N LEU A 73 11.10 -2.95 -13.56
CA LEU A 73 12.51 -3.35 -13.56
C LEU A 73 13.08 -3.33 -14.99
N PRO A 74 14.35 -2.96 -15.16
CA PRO A 74 15.02 -3.00 -16.46
C PRO A 74 14.93 -4.39 -17.09
N GLY A 75 14.49 -4.48 -18.34
CA GLY A 75 14.34 -5.74 -19.07
C GLY A 75 13.10 -6.56 -18.73
N HIS A 76 12.18 -6.07 -17.90
CA HIS A 76 10.89 -6.72 -17.57
C HIS A 76 9.70 -5.82 -17.96
N GLU A 77 9.84 -5.11 -19.09
CA GLU A 77 8.87 -4.13 -19.61
C GLU A 77 7.53 -4.73 -20.05
N GLN A 78 7.51 -6.05 -20.29
CA GLN A 78 6.38 -6.80 -20.84
C GLN A 78 5.76 -7.78 -19.83
N GLU A 79 6.33 -7.95 -18.63
CA GLU A 79 5.96 -9.02 -17.70
C GLU A 79 4.82 -8.67 -16.73
N THR A 80 4.31 -7.44 -16.76
CA THR A 80 3.40 -6.94 -15.71
C THR A 80 1.95 -6.80 -16.19
N ASP A 81 1.24 -7.92 -16.27
CA ASP A 81 -0.24 -7.94 -16.17
C ASP A 81 -0.71 -8.26 -14.72
N GLU A 82 0.24 -8.45 -13.79
CA GLU A 82 -0.09 -8.69 -12.38
C GLU A 82 -0.63 -7.42 -11.68
N PHE A 83 -0.29 -6.25 -12.21
CA PHE A 83 -0.85 -4.97 -11.78
C PHE A 83 -1.63 -4.37 -12.95
N HIS A 84 -2.94 -4.23 -12.79
CA HIS A 84 -3.77 -3.47 -13.73
C HIS A 84 -3.24 -2.01 -13.78
N CYS A 85 -2.40 -1.70 -14.76
CA CYS A 85 -1.91 -0.36 -15.03
C CYS A 85 -2.72 0.21 -16.20
N ASP A 86 -3.29 1.39 -16.02
CA ASP A 86 -4.03 2.12 -17.07
C ASP A 86 -3.30 3.38 -17.53
N ARG A 87 -2.23 3.72 -16.83
CA ARG A 87 -1.48 4.97 -16.99
C ARG A 87 0.01 4.69 -16.86
N GLU A 88 0.82 5.54 -17.49
CA GLU A 88 2.26 5.53 -17.34
C GLU A 88 2.83 6.93 -17.14
N LEU A 89 3.98 6.97 -16.49
CA LEU A 89 4.77 8.15 -16.24
C LEU A 89 5.86 8.27 -17.31
N VAL A 90 5.74 9.26 -18.19
CA VAL A 90 6.68 9.50 -19.30
C VAL A 90 7.36 10.86 -19.18
N ALA A 91 8.59 10.94 -19.67
CA ALA A 91 9.32 12.19 -19.77
C ALA A 91 8.89 12.94 -21.05
N ALA A 92 8.13 14.02 -20.90
CA ALA A 92 7.67 14.86 -22.00
C ALA A 92 7.99 16.34 -21.73
N ALA A 93 8.46 17.08 -22.74
CA ALA A 93 8.76 18.52 -22.66
C ALA A 93 9.60 18.95 -21.42
N GLY A 94 10.50 18.07 -20.94
CA GLY A 94 11.37 18.35 -19.79
C GLY A 94 10.74 18.09 -18.41
N HIS A 95 9.53 17.53 -18.35
CA HIS A 95 8.85 17.16 -17.12
C HIS A 95 8.28 15.73 -17.18
N TRP A 96 7.94 15.18 -16.02
CA TRP A 96 7.26 13.89 -15.91
C TRP A 96 5.74 14.09 -16.05
N VAL A 97 5.11 13.31 -16.93
CA VAL A 97 3.67 13.40 -17.24
C VAL A 97 3.04 12.03 -17.10
N VAL A 98 1.87 11.99 -16.46
CA VAL A 98 1.01 10.80 -16.47
C VAL A 98 0.19 10.82 -17.75
N GLN A 99 0.32 9.78 -18.57
CA GLN A 99 -0.50 9.57 -19.77
C GLN A 99 -1.21 8.22 -19.71
N ALA A 100 -2.32 8.09 -20.45
CA ALA A 100 -3.00 6.80 -20.59
C ALA A 100 -2.13 5.83 -21.40
N LEU A 101 -2.21 4.55 -21.03
CA LEU A 101 -1.58 3.44 -21.77
C LEU A 101 -2.33 3.08 -23.05
#